data_AF-A0A8B8P8Z4-F1
#
_entry.id   AF-A0A8B8P8Z4-F1
#
_cell.length_a   1.000
_cell.length_b   1.000
_cell.length_c   1.000
_cell.angle_alpha   90.00
_cell.angle_beta   90.00
_cell.angle_gamma   90.00
#
_symmetry.space_group_name_H-M   'P 1'
#
loop_
_entity.id
_entity.type
_entity.pdbx_description
1 polymer ?
#
loop_
_entity_poly.entity_id
_entity_poly.type
_entity_poly.pdbx_seq_one_letter_code
_entity_poly.pdbx_strand_id
1 'polypeptide(L)'
;MDDQALDSPVSNCETVVSTDQPGTTLLPFISSGLMELGEGDEVHRYIKERFISELGALGAQVTVVAIHQNCHSSFTAKARAQAFQAYSEAVQKKGDSDTANVRYAWYATSKEDVSKILSYGFSYSGKPENDGLYGCGAYFAPDNHPLESIMSAPIDRDGLQHLLLCRVILGKSELVTHGSEQSHPSSEQYDSGIDDLSSPRKYIIWSTHMNTHVLPEYVVSFRAPYCLSVGLVRTPEKSQNPTSPWIPFPILILELSKIFHPSDVGLISKYYEDRKGEKISRHVLVQKVRQIVGDRLLIKIIKSFRTKQFEA
;
A
#
# COMPACT_ATOMS: atom_id res chain seq x y z
N MET A 1 17.97 40.19 -31.02
CA MET A 1 17.63 38.85 -31.54
C MET A 1 18.52 37.86 -30.82
N ASP A 2 18.44 37.82 -29.49
CA ASP A 2 17.32 37.31 -28.67
C ASP A 2 17.34 35.78 -28.69
N ASP A 3 17.77 35.18 -27.58
CA ASP A 3 16.89 34.31 -26.82
C ASP A 3 17.40 34.16 -25.39
N GLN A 4 16.53 34.58 -24.46
CA GLN A 4 16.66 34.43 -23.01
C GLN A 4 16.34 32.98 -22.63
N ALA A 5 17.26 32.30 -21.95
CA ALA A 5 16.91 31.16 -21.10
C ALA A 5 16.74 31.68 -19.67
N LEU A 6 15.50 31.67 -19.20
CA LEU A 6 15.11 32.01 -17.84
C LEU A 6 15.52 30.84 -16.93
N ASP A 7 16.70 30.91 -16.33
CA ASP A 7 17.08 30.01 -15.24
C ASP A 7 16.39 30.49 -13.95
N SER A 8 15.44 29.68 -13.49
CA SER A 8 14.74 29.81 -12.21
C SER A 8 15.71 29.75 -11.02
N PRO A 9 15.57 30.61 -9.99
CA PRO A 9 16.51 30.62 -8.88
C PRO A 9 16.30 29.42 -7.97
N VAL A 10 17.39 28.67 -7.76
CA VAL A 10 17.53 27.64 -6.73
C VAL A 10 17.27 28.28 -5.36
N SER A 11 16.17 27.88 -4.72
CA SER A 11 15.81 28.32 -3.37
C SER A 11 16.76 27.67 -2.37
N ASN A 12 17.67 28.47 -1.81
CA ASN A 12 18.53 28.07 -0.70
C ASN A 12 17.73 28.19 0.61
N CYS A 13 17.24 27.06 1.12
CA CYS A 13 16.65 27.00 2.45
C CYS A 13 17.76 27.00 3.52
N GLU A 14 18.06 28.16 4.10
CA GLU A 14 18.83 28.26 5.33
C GLU A 14 17.95 27.88 6.53
N THR A 15 18.37 26.87 7.29
CA THR A 15 17.74 26.48 8.55
C THR A 15 18.04 27.51 9.64
N VAL A 16 17.04 28.32 10.00
CA VAL A 16 17.07 29.17 11.20
C VAL A 16 16.64 28.32 12.40
N VAL A 17 17.57 28.07 13.33
CA VAL A 17 17.28 27.46 14.63
C VAL A 17 16.64 28.52 15.52
N SER A 18 15.39 28.31 15.93
CA SER A 18 14.72 29.10 16.97
C SER A 18 14.44 28.23 18.19
N THR A 19 14.78 28.77 19.35
CA THR A 19 14.80 28.16 20.69
C THR A 19 13.41 28.00 21.32
N ASP A 20 13.17 26.80 21.86
CA ASP A 20 12.26 26.30 22.92
C ASP A 20 10.96 27.05 23.33
N GLN A 21 9.83 26.33 23.19
CA GLN A 21 8.74 26.27 24.18
C GLN A 21 8.16 24.83 24.28
N PRO A 22 7.66 24.40 25.47
CA PRO A 22 7.32 23.01 25.74
C PRO A 22 5.88 22.68 25.31
N GLY A 23 5.73 22.29 24.06
CA GLY A 23 4.64 21.42 23.59
C GLY A 23 5.31 20.35 22.76
N THR A 24 5.31 19.10 23.22
CA THR A 24 5.97 18.00 22.52
C THR A 24 5.27 17.73 21.19
N THR A 25 5.69 18.42 20.13
CA THR A 25 5.32 18.13 18.75
C THR A 25 5.93 16.77 18.40
N LEU A 26 5.09 15.76 18.22
CA LEU A 26 5.50 14.43 17.75
C LEU A 26 5.98 14.54 16.29
N LEU A 27 7.23 14.97 16.09
CA LEU A 27 7.85 15.02 14.77
C LEU A 27 8.34 13.60 14.41
N PRO A 28 7.73 12.92 13.42
CA PRO A 28 8.00 11.49 13.21
C PRO A 28 9.40 11.20 12.63
N PHE A 29 10.10 12.19 12.05
CA PHE A 29 11.30 11.95 11.23
C PHE A 29 12.47 12.94 11.39
N ILE A 30 12.67 13.56 12.57
CA ILE A 30 13.63 14.66 12.84
C ILE A 30 15.05 14.48 12.24
N SER A 31 15.54 13.24 12.05
CA SER A 31 16.91 12.97 11.57
C SER A 31 17.06 12.50 10.10
N SER A 32 16.00 12.55 9.27
CA SER A 32 15.99 11.82 7.98
C SER A 32 16.18 12.68 6.71
N GLY A 33 16.59 13.95 6.83
CA GLY A 33 16.66 14.86 5.67
C GLY A 33 15.29 15.23 5.09
N LEU A 34 14.25 15.08 5.91
CA LEU A 34 12.86 15.39 5.60
C LEU A 34 12.50 16.76 6.16
N MET A 35 11.80 17.57 5.36
CA MET A 35 11.22 18.84 5.78
C MET A 35 9.70 18.70 5.86
N GLU A 36 9.13 18.97 7.03
CA GLU A 36 7.67 18.99 7.17
C GLU A 36 7.09 20.19 6.40
N LEU A 37 6.06 19.93 5.60
CA LEU A 37 5.34 20.97 4.88
C LEU A 37 4.20 21.50 5.77
N GLY A 38 4.18 22.81 6.00
CA GLY A 38 3.13 23.44 6.81
C GLY A 38 1.75 23.40 6.14
N GLU A 39 0.68 23.54 6.92
CA GLU A 39 -0.69 23.44 6.39
C GLU A 39 -1.04 24.46 5.29
N GLY A 40 -0.38 25.63 5.30
CA GLY A 40 -0.53 26.67 4.29
C GLY A 40 0.29 26.47 3.01
N ASP A 41 1.14 25.44 2.95
CA ASP A 41 1.95 25.13 1.78
C ASP A 41 1.08 24.56 0.63
N GLU A 42 1.31 25.03 -0.60
CA GLU A 42 0.51 24.63 -1.75
C GLU A 42 0.67 23.16 -2.11
N VAL A 43 1.89 22.62 -1.95
CA VAL A 43 2.21 21.21 -2.22
C VAL A 43 1.57 20.32 -1.15
N HIS A 44 1.67 20.71 0.12
CA HIS A 44 0.96 20.05 1.22
C HIS A 44 -0.54 19.95 0.92
N ARG A 45 -1.17 21.08 0.58
CA ARG A 45 -2.60 21.14 0.26
C ARG A 45 -2.96 20.24 -0.91
N TYR A 46 -2.20 20.31 -2.00
CA TYR A 46 -2.45 19.50 -3.20
C TYR A 46 -2.33 17.99 -2.92
N ILE A 47 -1.26 17.55 -2.24
CA ILE A 47 -1.07 16.12 -1.91
C ILE A 47 -2.18 15.64 -0.97
N LYS A 48 -2.53 16.44 0.05
CA LYS A 48 -3.60 16.11 1.01
C LYS A 48 -4.95 16.01 0.31
N GLU A 49 -5.34 17.01 -0.49
CA GLU A 49 -6.61 17.02 -1.22
C GLU A 49 -6.71 15.84 -2.18
N ARG A 50 -5.64 15.58 -2.96
CA ARG A 50 -5.59 14.47 -3.90
C ARG A 50 -5.65 13.11 -3.19
N PHE A 51 -4.88 12.93 -2.12
CA PHE A 51 -4.91 11.69 -1.34
C PHE A 51 -6.30 11.39 -0.77
N ILE A 52 -7.00 12.40 -0.27
CA ILE A 52 -8.35 12.25 0.29
C ILE A 52 -9.41 12.07 -0.81
N SER A 53 -9.34 12.81 -1.92
CA SER A 53 -10.33 12.75 -2.98
C SER A 53 -10.37 11.39 -3.68
N GLU A 54 -9.19 10.78 -3.91
CA GLU A 54 -9.07 9.46 -4.55
C GLU A 54 -9.60 8.31 -3.66
N LEU A 55 -9.83 8.56 -2.37
CA LEU A 55 -10.50 7.62 -1.46
C LEU A 55 -12.03 7.73 -1.51
N GLY A 56 -12.58 8.73 -2.21
CA GLY A 56 -14.02 8.97 -2.30
C GLY A 56 -14.66 9.08 -0.91
N ALA A 57 -15.76 8.35 -0.70
CA ALA A 57 -16.49 8.35 0.57
C ALA A 57 -15.65 7.88 1.79
N LEU A 58 -14.56 7.12 1.55
CA LEU A 58 -13.67 6.67 2.62
C LEU A 58 -12.72 7.78 3.09
N GLY A 59 -12.50 8.81 2.27
CA GLY A 59 -11.63 9.94 2.60
C GLY A 59 -12.04 10.66 3.88
N ALA A 60 -13.34 10.74 4.18
CA ALA A 60 -13.87 11.35 5.40
C ALA A 60 -13.44 10.61 6.69
N GLN A 61 -12.99 9.37 6.58
CA GLN A 61 -12.52 8.55 7.71
C GLN A 61 -11.00 8.60 7.87
N VAL A 62 -10.28 9.23 6.94
CA VAL A 62 -8.83 9.31 6.94
C VAL A 62 -8.38 10.70 7.39
N THR A 63 -7.45 10.75 8.33
CA THR A 63 -6.85 12.00 8.80
C THR A 63 -5.38 12.03 8.41
N VAL A 64 -5.01 12.90 7.48
CA VAL A 64 -3.60 13.20 7.19
C VAL A 64 -3.05 14.03 8.36
N VAL A 65 -2.00 13.50 8.99
CA VAL A 65 -1.36 14.09 10.18
C VAL A 65 -0.18 14.96 9.80
N ALA A 66 0.65 14.51 8.85
CA ALA A 66 1.80 15.27 8.39
C ALA A 66 2.21 14.85 6.98
N ILE A 67 2.74 15.80 6.21
CA ILE A 67 3.38 15.54 4.93
C ILE A 67 4.80 16.09 5.01
N HIS A 68 5.78 15.23 4.74
CA HIS A 68 7.18 15.62 4.71
C HIS A 68 7.71 15.53 3.29
N GLN A 69 8.49 16.51 2.87
CA GLN A 69 9.23 16.50 1.62
C GLN A 69 10.64 15.95 1.85
N ASN A 70 11.08 15.07 0.95
CA ASN A 70 12.46 14.63 0.86
C ASN A 70 13.27 15.70 0.12
N CYS A 71 14.09 16.44 0.86
CA CYS A 71 14.92 17.51 0.29
C CYS A 71 16.16 16.99 -0.45
N HIS A 72 16.40 15.67 -0.44
CA HIS A 72 17.59 15.05 -1.03
C HIS A 72 18.90 15.74 -0.57
N SER A 73 18.98 16.12 0.70
CA SER A 73 20.04 17.02 1.19
C SER A 73 21.43 16.37 1.28
N SER A 74 21.49 15.06 1.50
CA SER A 74 22.76 14.32 1.60
C SER A 74 23.40 14.08 0.23
N PHE A 75 24.74 13.93 0.19
CA PHE A 75 25.45 13.62 -1.06
C PHE A 75 24.93 12.36 -1.76
N THR A 76 24.62 11.31 -0.99
CA THR A 76 24.07 10.06 -1.53
C THR A 76 22.64 10.24 -2.04
N ALA A 77 21.82 11.06 -1.38
CA ALA A 77 20.47 11.36 -1.85
C ALA A 77 20.49 12.20 -3.15
N LYS A 78 21.40 13.18 -3.27
CA LYS A 78 21.62 13.93 -4.52
C LYS A 78 22.06 13.02 -5.65
N ALA A 79 23.00 12.11 -5.40
CA ALA A 79 23.47 11.14 -6.39
C ALA A 79 22.34 10.22 -6.88
N ARG A 80 21.46 9.76 -5.98
CA ARG A 80 20.27 8.97 -6.36
C ARG A 80 19.29 9.79 -7.22
N ALA A 81 19.04 11.05 -6.87
CA ALA A 81 18.17 11.93 -7.66
C ALA A 81 18.75 12.18 -9.07
N GLN A 82 20.07 12.38 -9.17
CA GLN A 82 20.76 12.52 -10.46
C GLN A 82 20.71 11.22 -11.28
N ALA A 83 20.91 10.06 -10.64
CA ALA A 83 20.77 8.77 -11.31
C ALA A 83 19.35 8.59 -11.86
N PHE A 84 18.33 8.89 -11.05
CA PHE A 84 16.93 8.86 -11.51
C PHE A 84 16.71 9.73 -12.75
N GLN A 85 17.22 10.97 -12.74
CA GLN A 85 17.10 11.86 -13.90
C GLN A 85 17.80 11.28 -15.14
N ALA A 86 19.01 10.75 -14.99
CA ALA A 86 19.76 10.15 -16.10
C ALA A 86 19.03 8.92 -16.68
N TYR A 87 18.45 8.07 -15.84
CA TYR A 87 17.67 6.92 -16.30
C TYR A 87 16.34 7.33 -16.94
N SER A 88 15.68 8.38 -16.45
CA SER A 88 14.49 8.94 -17.09
C SER A 88 14.81 9.37 -18.53
N GLU A 89 15.90 10.10 -18.73
CA GLU A 89 16.34 10.54 -20.07
C GLU A 89 16.72 9.36 -20.95
N ALA A 90 17.37 8.33 -20.40
CA ALA A 90 17.74 7.13 -21.14
C ALA A 90 16.50 6.36 -21.62
N VAL A 91 15.49 6.19 -20.76
CA VAL A 91 14.22 5.52 -21.10
C VAL A 91 13.46 6.32 -22.16
N GLN A 92 13.43 7.65 -22.05
CA GLN A 92 12.82 8.52 -23.06
C GLN A 92 13.50 8.38 -24.42
N LYS A 93 14.84 8.35 -24.48
CA LYS A 93 15.59 8.19 -25.73
C LYS A 93 15.46 6.80 -26.34
N LYS A 94 15.26 5.78 -25.50
CA LYS A 94 15.12 4.37 -25.89
C LYS A 94 13.73 4.09 -26.48
N GLY A 95 12.68 4.70 -25.93
CA GLY A 95 11.32 4.52 -26.43
C GLY A 95 11.07 5.35 -27.68
N ASP A 96 10.23 4.84 -28.60
CA ASP A 96 9.66 5.64 -29.71
C ASP A 96 8.62 6.68 -29.19
N SER A 97 8.74 7.12 -27.94
CA SER A 97 7.81 8.01 -27.24
C SER A 97 8.55 9.23 -26.74
N ASP A 98 7.91 10.40 -26.85
CA ASP A 98 8.46 11.67 -26.36
C ASP A 98 8.59 11.74 -24.83
N THR A 99 8.20 10.70 -24.08
CA THR A 99 8.22 10.71 -22.60
C THR A 99 8.77 9.41 -22.02
N ALA A 100 9.41 9.50 -20.86
CA ALA A 100 9.81 8.33 -20.06
C ALA A 100 8.64 7.68 -19.28
N ASN A 101 7.40 8.15 -19.48
CA ASN A 101 6.22 7.76 -18.72
C ASN A 101 6.46 7.79 -17.19
N VAL A 102 6.98 8.92 -16.68
CA VAL A 102 7.17 9.14 -15.25
C VAL A 102 5.81 9.40 -14.60
N ARG A 103 5.49 8.66 -13.54
CA ARG A 103 4.23 8.77 -12.80
C ARG A 103 4.51 8.96 -11.31
N TYR A 104 3.56 9.55 -10.60
CA TYR A 104 3.53 9.44 -9.15
C TYR A 104 2.87 8.11 -8.75
N ALA A 105 3.39 7.49 -7.68
CA ALA A 105 2.88 6.24 -7.17
C ALA A 105 3.14 6.10 -5.66
N TRP A 106 2.25 5.38 -4.98
CA TRP A 106 2.25 5.14 -3.55
C TRP A 106 3.01 3.87 -3.19
N TYR A 107 3.94 3.97 -2.25
CA TYR A 107 4.64 2.82 -1.66
C TYR A 107 4.31 2.71 -0.18
N ALA A 108 3.79 1.58 0.23
CA ALA A 108 3.45 1.30 1.62
C ALA A 108 4.64 0.68 2.35
N THR A 109 5.01 1.23 3.49
CA THR A 109 6.14 0.73 4.26
C THR A 109 6.07 1.11 5.73
N SER A 110 6.92 0.51 6.56
CA SER A 110 7.00 0.82 7.99
C SER A 110 7.71 2.15 8.24
N LYS A 111 7.47 2.77 9.40
CA LYS A 111 8.18 4.00 9.82
C LYS A 111 9.70 3.79 9.82
N GLU A 112 10.16 2.63 10.27
CA GLU A 112 11.56 2.27 10.32
C GLU A 112 12.17 2.13 8.91
N ASP A 113 11.40 1.59 7.96
CA ASP A 113 11.85 1.40 6.59
C ASP A 113 11.81 2.69 5.77
N VAL A 114 10.93 3.66 6.08
CA VAL A 114 11.00 5.01 5.51
C VAL A 114 12.41 5.59 5.67
N SER A 115 12.93 5.63 6.90
CA SER A 115 14.26 6.19 7.17
C SER A 115 15.38 5.39 6.48
N LYS A 116 15.25 4.06 6.38
CA LYS A 116 16.22 3.23 5.66
C LYS A 116 16.20 3.51 4.16
N ILE A 117 15.02 3.59 3.55
CA ILE A 117 14.85 3.85 2.12
C ILE A 117 15.44 5.22 1.76
N LEU A 118 15.14 6.25 2.56
CA LEU A 118 15.66 7.59 2.32
C LEU A 118 17.19 7.67 2.48
N SER A 119 17.77 6.87 3.38
CA SER A 119 19.22 6.87 3.62
C SER A 119 19.98 6.03 2.60
N TYR A 120 19.52 4.80 2.36
CA TYR A 120 20.26 3.74 1.67
C TYR A 120 19.67 3.35 0.31
N GLY A 121 18.45 3.80 -0.02
CA GLY A 121 17.70 3.35 -1.17
C GLY A 121 16.80 2.14 -0.87
N PHE A 122 16.07 1.69 -1.88
CA PHE A 122 15.23 0.51 -1.78
C PHE A 122 16.11 -0.75 -1.73
N SER A 123 15.68 -1.73 -0.94
CA SER A 123 16.36 -3.02 -0.83
C SER A 123 15.37 -4.15 -1.05
N TYR A 124 15.70 -5.11 -1.91
CA TYR A 124 14.94 -6.34 -2.04
C TYR A 124 15.38 -7.36 -0.98
N SER A 125 14.46 -7.81 -0.13
CA SER A 125 14.77 -8.77 0.94
C SER A 125 14.75 -10.24 0.48
N GLY A 126 14.46 -10.52 -0.80
CA GLY A 126 14.33 -11.89 -1.33
C GLY A 126 13.04 -12.59 -0.91
N LYS A 127 12.28 -12.01 0.02
CA LYS A 127 10.94 -12.43 0.38
C LYS A 127 9.94 -11.49 -0.30
N PRO A 128 8.90 -12.03 -0.93
CA PRO A 128 7.90 -11.17 -1.53
C PRO A 128 7.15 -10.38 -0.45
N GLU A 129 7.36 -9.07 -0.41
CA GLU A 129 6.41 -8.16 0.24
C GLU A 129 5.15 -8.13 -0.64
N ASN A 130 3.96 -8.32 -0.06
CA ASN A 130 2.69 -8.46 -0.78
C ASN A 130 2.61 -9.65 -1.77
N ASP A 131 2.92 -10.86 -1.29
CA ASP A 131 2.68 -12.14 -1.97
C ASP A 131 3.42 -12.37 -3.31
N GLY A 132 4.21 -11.41 -3.82
CA GLY A 132 5.15 -11.68 -4.93
C GLY A 132 4.48 -12.14 -6.20
N LEU A 133 3.18 -11.85 -6.32
CA LEU A 133 2.31 -12.47 -7.31
C LEU A 133 2.70 -12.07 -8.72
N TYR A 134 3.47 -11.00 -8.88
CA TYR A 134 3.89 -10.50 -10.19
C TYR A 134 5.40 -10.34 -10.27
N GLY A 135 6.16 -11.20 -9.57
CA GLY A 135 7.62 -11.23 -9.62
C GLY A 135 8.34 -10.52 -8.48
N CYS A 136 9.65 -10.43 -8.63
CA CYS A 136 10.61 -9.88 -7.69
C CYS A 136 10.86 -8.40 -7.99
N GLY A 137 10.23 -7.52 -7.21
CA GLY A 137 10.38 -6.08 -7.36
C GLY A 137 9.72 -5.32 -6.21
N ALA A 138 9.78 -4.00 -6.31
CA ALA A 138 9.03 -3.10 -5.46
C ALA A 138 7.66 -2.80 -6.10
N TYR A 139 6.61 -2.88 -5.30
CA TYR A 139 5.22 -2.72 -5.73
C TYR A 139 4.69 -1.35 -5.34
N PHE A 140 4.15 -0.62 -6.30
CA PHE A 140 3.57 0.71 -6.08
C PHE A 140 2.12 0.73 -6.55
N ALA A 141 1.24 1.38 -5.79
CA ALA A 141 -0.09 1.68 -6.29
C ALA A 141 -0.05 3.00 -7.09
N PRO A 142 -0.78 3.10 -8.22
CA PRO A 142 -0.97 4.38 -8.92
C PRO A 142 -1.46 5.49 -7.98
N ASP A 143 -1.11 6.73 -8.29
CA ASP A 143 -1.49 7.90 -7.48
C ASP A 143 -3.00 8.05 -7.28
N ASN A 144 -3.81 7.61 -8.24
CA ASN A 144 -5.27 7.57 -8.20
C ASN A 144 -5.87 6.31 -7.53
N HIS A 145 -5.04 5.41 -7.00
CA HIS A 145 -5.46 4.18 -6.31
C HIS A 145 -4.78 4.00 -4.93
N PRO A 146 -4.82 5.00 -4.03
CA PRO A 146 -4.13 4.95 -2.73
C PRO A 146 -4.66 3.86 -1.79
N LEU A 147 -5.89 3.39 -1.99
CA LEU A 147 -6.55 2.44 -1.10
C LEU A 147 -5.77 1.13 -0.92
N GLU A 148 -5.19 0.58 -2.01
CA GLU A 148 -4.40 -0.65 -1.91
C GLU A 148 -3.16 -0.46 -1.04
N SER A 149 -2.47 0.68 -1.18
CA SER A 149 -1.32 1.02 -0.35
C SER A 149 -1.73 1.20 1.12
N ILE A 150 -2.84 1.88 1.41
CA ILE A 150 -3.36 2.04 2.78
C ILE A 150 -3.64 0.69 3.45
N MET A 151 -4.22 -0.25 2.71
CA MET A 151 -4.54 -1.60 3.21
C MET A 151 -3.30 -2.45 3.51
N SER A 152 -2.16 -2.11 2.90
CA SER A 152 -0.87 -2.81 3.12
C SER A 152 0.07 -2.09 4.08
N ALA A 153 -0.19 -0.82 4.40
CA ALA A 153 0.71 -0.01 5.22
C ALA A 153 0.68 -0.43 6.69
N PRO A 154 1.82 -0.82 7.29
CA PRO A 154 1.89 -1.15 8.72
C PRO A 154 1.49 0.04 9.60
N ILE A 155 0.78 -0.23 10.70
CA ILE A 155 0.46 0.77 11.72
C ILE A 155 1.61 0.81 12.74
N ASP A 156 2.14 2.00 13.01
CA ASP A 156 3.20 2.21 13.99
C ASP A 156 2.67 2.23 15.44
N ARG A 157 3.58 2.43 16.40
CA ARG A 157 3.23 2.46 17.84
C ARG A 157 2.32 3.63 18.23
N ASP A 158 2.32 4.70 17.43
CA ASP A 158 1.56 5.92 17.64
C ASP A 158 0.20 5.87 16.91
N GLY A 159 -0.13 4.74 16.28
CA GLY A 159 -1.34 4.52 15.51
C GLY A 159 -1.32 5.20 14.14
N LEU A 160 -0.15 5.56 13.64
CA LEU A 160 0.05 6.18 12.33
C LEU A 160 0.43 5.14 11.28
N GLN A 161 0.04 5.40 10.04
CA GLN A 161 0.53 4.71 8.86
C GLN A 161 1.31 5.69 8.00
N HIS A 162 2.29 5.17 7.25
CA HIS A 162 3.18 5.98 6.43
C HIS A 162 3.20 5.45 4.99
N LEU A 163 2.96 6.34 4.04
CA LEU A 163 3.16 6.07 2.61
C LEU A 163 4.28 6.97 2.08
N LEU A 164 5.12 6.41 1.21
CA LEU A 164 5.97 7.21 0.35
C LEU A 164 5.20 7.54 -0.92
N LEU A 165 5.19 8.81 -1.31
CA LEU A 165 4.83 9.24 -2.65
C LEU A 165 6.11 9.36 -3.47
N CYS A 166 6.23 8.51 -4.48
CA CYS A 166 7.43 8.39 -5.31
C CYS A 166 7.14 8.82 -6.73
N ARG A 167 8.12 9.44 -7.40
CA ARG A 167 8.18 9.42 -8.87
C ARG A 167 8.74 8.07 -9.32
N VAL A 168 8.05 7.42 -10.25
CA VAL A 168 8.43 6.13 -10.82
C VAL A 168 8.54 6.24 -12.34
N ILE A 169 9.65 5.78 -12.90
CA ILE A 169 9.85 5.69 -14.35
C ILE A 169 9.22 4.37 -14.81
N LEU A 170 8.08 4.44 -15.48
CA LEU A 170 7.41 3.23 -16.00
C LEU A 170 7.90 2.84 -17.39
N GLY A 171 8.33 3.80 -18.20
CA GLY A 171 8.70 3.57 -19.59
C GLY A 171 7.61 2.79 -20.34
N LYS A 172 8.03 1.78 -21.11
CA LYS A 172 7.13 0.79 -21.71
C LYS A 172 6.87 -0.34 -20.70
N SER A 173 5.66 -0.40 -20.17
CA SER A 173 5.26 -1.43 -19.23
C SER A 173 4.82 -2.73 -19.93
N GLU A 174 5.14 -3.87 -19.31
CA GLU A 174 4.59 -5.18 -19.69
C GLU A 174 3.48 -5.64 -18.75
N LEU A 175 2.50 -6.37 -19.30
CA LEU A 175 1.51 -7.05 -18.48
C LEU A 175 2.17 -8.25 -17.80
N VAL A 176 2.21 -8.26 -16.47
CA VAL A 176 2.78 -9.35 -15.70
C VAL A 176 1.66 -10.26 -15.23
N THR A 177 1.81 -11.56 -15.46
CA THR A 177 0.82 -12.54 -15.03
C THR A 177 1.02 -12.91 -13.57
N HIS A 178 -0.10 -13.18 -12.89
CA HIS A 178 -0.10 -13.71 -11.54
C HIS A 178 0.70 -15.03 -11.46
N GLY A 179 1.55 -15.17 -10.44
CA GLY A 179 2.51 -16.26 -10.26
C GLY A 179 3.85 -16.08 -10.99
N SER A 180 4.14 -14.91 -11.56
CA SER A 180 5.43 -14.66 -12.23
C SER A 180 6.58 -14.65 -11.22
N GLU A 181 7.74 -15.17 -11.63
CA GLU A 181 9.00 -15.12 -10.87
C GLU A 181 10.00 -14.11 -11.45
N GLN A 182 9.58 -13.30 -12.43
CA GLN A 182 10.44 -12.31 -13.08
C GLN A 182 11.07 -11.34 -12.08
N SER A 183 12.38 -11.08 -12.21
CA SER A 183 13.12 -10.12 -11.39
C SER A 183 13.67 -8.92 -12.17
N HIS A 184 13.40 -8.92 -13.48
CA HIS A 184 13.79 -7.97 -14.50
C HIS A 184 12.76 -8.02 -15.65
N PRO A 185 12.77 -7.05 -16.58
CA PRO A 185 11.86 -7.08 -17.73
C PRO A 185 11.99 -8.37 -18.55
N SER A 186 10.90 -8.84 -19.17
CA SER A 186 10.92 -10.05 -20.02
C SER A 186 11.79 -9.91 -21.27
N SER A 187 12.00 -8.67 -21.73
CA SER A 187 12.85 -8.34 -22.86
C SER A 187 13.31 -6.88 -22.77
N GLU A 188 14.34 -6.54 -23.54
CA GLU A 188 14.92 -5.19 -23.53
C GLU A 188 13.94 -4.09 -23.94
N GLN A 189 12.83 -4.42 -24.61
CA GLN A 189 11.84 -3.42 -25.01
C GLN A 189 11.00 -2.89 -23.84
N TYR A 190 10.96 -3.59 -22.70
CA TYR A 190 10.17 -3.22 -21.53
C TYR A 190 11.05 -2.65 -20.41
N ASP A 191 10.44 -1.84 -19.56
CA ASP A 191 11.12 -1.14 -18.47
C ASP A 191 10.49 -1.47 -17.09
N SER A 192 9.16 -1.65 -17.02
CA SER A 192 8.42 -1.94 -15.79
C SER A 192 7.27 -2.95 -16.02
N GLY A 193 6.66 -3.43 -14.95
CA GLY A 193 5.48 -4.31 -15.01
C GLY A 193 4.19 -3.64 -14.53
N ILE A 194 3.06 -4.11 -15.04
CA ILE A 194 1.70 -3.75 -14.59
C ILE A 194 0.81 -5.00 -14.45
N ASP A 195 -0.18 -4.94 -13.57
CA ASP A 195 -1.13 -6.04 -13.34
C ASP A 195 -2.34 -6.04 -14.28
N ASP A 196 -2.71 -4.89 -14.85
CA ASP A 196 -3.80 -4.75 -15.83
C ASP A 196 -3.47 -3.67 -16.87
N LEU A 197 -3.77 -3.93 -18.15
CA LEU A 197 -3.46 -3.00 -19.26
C LEU A 197 -4.40 -1.78 -19.31
N SER A 198 -5.61 -1.92 -18.80
CA SER A 198 -6.68 -0.92 -18.93
C SER A 198 -6.80 -0.03 -17.70
N SER A 199 -6.64 -0.62 -16.52
CA SER A 199 -6.76 0.03 -15.22
C SER A 199 -5.73 -0.59 -14.27
N PRO A 200 -4.43 -0.29 -14.45
CA PRO A 200 -3.39 -0.78 -13.56
C PRO A 200 -3.72 -0.46 -12.12
N ARG A 201 -3.51 -1.41 -11.21
CA ARG A 201 -3.56 -1.17 -9.76
C ARG A 201 -2.21 -1.36 -9.09
N LYS A 202 -1.28 -2.03 -9.77
CA LYS A 202 0.08 -2.25 -9.31
C LYS A 202 1.06 -1.92 -10.42
N TYR A 203 2.00 -1.03 -10.10
CA TYR A 203 3.24 -0.87 -10.83
C TYR A 203 4.30 -1.72 -10.17
N ILE A 204 5.00 -2.51 -10.97
CA ILE A 204 6.07 -3.40 -10.53
C ILE A 204 7.37 -2.82 -11.05
N ILE A 205 8.18 -2.27 -10.14
CA ILE A 205 9.53 -1.85 -10.46
C ILE A 205 10.47 -2.98 -10.09
N TRP A 206 11.07 -3.58 -11.11
CA TRP A 206 11.92 -4.75 -10.96
C TRP A 206 13.06 -4.52 -9.96
N SER A 207 13.48 -5.60 -9.30
CA SER A 207 14.54 -5.52 -8.30
C SER A 207 15.86 -4.91 -8.83
N THR A 208 16.15 -5.14 -10.11
CA THR A 208 17.28 -4.57 -10.85
C THR A 208 17.18 -3.07 -11.11
N HIS A 209 15.99 -2.48 -11.01
CA HIS A 209 15.70 -1.09 -11.38
C HIS A 209 15.25 -0.22 -10.20
N MET A 210 14.93 -0.78 -9.03
CA MET A 210 14.32 -0.05 -7.91
C MET A 210 15.10 1.18 -7.41
N ASN A 211 16.43 1.20 -7.55
CA ASN A 211 17.26 2.32 -7.09
C ASN A 211 17.60 3.34 -8.18
N THR A 212 17.15 3.11 -9.41
CA THR A 212 17.36 3.99 -10.56
C THR A 212 16.05 4.49 -11.14
N HIS A 213 14.96 3.73 -10.99
CA HIS A 213 13.63 4.02 -11.55
C HIS A 213 12.63 4.54 -10.52
N VAL A 214 13.04 4.72 -9.27
CA VAL A 214 12.19 5.23 -8.19
C VAL A 214 12.89 6.37 -7.47
N LEU A 215 12.17 7.47 -7.28
CA LEU A 215 12.60 8.60 -6.47
C LEU A 215 11.54 8.91 -5.41
N PRO A 216 11.79 8.63 -4.11
CA PRO A 216 10.91 9.06 -3.02
C PRO A 216 10.95 10.57 -2.87
N GLU A 217 9.79 11.22 -2.97
CA GLU A 217 9.69 12.68 -2.87
C GLU A 217 8.97 13.14 -1.61
N TYR A 218 7.92 12.43 -1.19
CA TYR A 218 7.15 12.81 -0.02
C TYR A 218 6.85 11.61 0.89
N VAL A 219 6.68 11.89 2.17
CA VAL A 219 6.18 10.94 3.16
C VAL A 219 4.85 11.48 3.68
N VAL A 220 3.77 10.74 3.46
CA VAL A 220 2.44 11.06 3.96
C VAL A 220 2.17 10.19 5.17
N SER A 221 2.03 10.83 6.33
CA SER A 221 1.68 10.18 7.59
C SER A 221 0.22 10.46 7.91
N PHE A 222 -0.57 9.41 8.17
CA PHE A 222 -2.01 9.52 8.33
C PHE A 222 -2.54 8.50 9.33
N ARG A 223 -3.77 8.72 9.78
CA ARG A 223 -4.57 7.77 10.53
C ARG A 223 -5.74 7.32 9.67
N ALA A 224 -5.94 6.01 9.58
CA ALA A 224 -7.13 5.42 8.99
C ALA A 224 -7.74 4.40 9.97
N PRO A 225 -9.08 4.23 9.98
CA PRO A 225 -9.72 3.22 10.79
C PRO A 225 -9.16 1.82 10.49
N TYR A 226 -9.18 0.99 11.52
CA TYR A 226 -8.66 -0.38 11.46
C TYR A 226 -9.28 -1.22 10.33
N CYS A 227 -10.53 -0.93 9.92
CA CYS A 227 -11.20 -1.60 8.80
C CYS A 227 -10.67 -1.22 7.40
N LEU A 228 -9.96 -0.10 7.28
CA LEU A 228 -9.28 0.32 6.05
C LEU A 228 -7.84 -0.20 6.00
N SER A 229 -7.18 -0.29 7.16
CA SER A 229 -5.76 -0.65 7.28
C SER A 229 -5.51 -2.15 7.42
N VAL A 230 -6.43 -2.90 8.00
CA VAL A 230 -6.50 -4.34 7.76
C VAL A 230 -7.38 -4.50 6.56
N GLY A 231 -6.75 -4.69 5.40
CA GLY A 231 -7.48 -4.90 4.17
C GLY A 231 -8.68 -5.81 4.42
N LEU A 232 -9.86 -5.41 3.93
CA LEU A 232 -10.91 -6.34 3.58
C LEU A 232 -10.20 -7.57 3.02
N VAL A 233 -10.11 -8.62 3.84
CA VAL A 233 -9.43 -9.88 3.52
C VAL A 233 -9.73 -10.15 2.07
N ARG A 234 -8.68 -10.12 1.22
CA ARG A 234 -8.65 -10.53 -0.20
C ARG A 234 -9.97 -10.26 -0.91
N THR A 235 -10.06 -9.26 -1.79
CA THR A 235 -11.12 -9.16 -2.80
C THR A 235 -12.43 -9.88 -2.44
N PRO A 236 -13.56 -9.19 -2.24
CA PRO A 236 -14.72 -9.76 -2.88
C PRO A 236 -14.31 -9.84 -4.37
N GLU A 237 -13.82 -11.00 -4.84
CA GLU A 237 -14.49 -11.68 -5.95
C GLU A 237 -15.92 -11.28 -5.74
N LYS A 238 -16.44 -10.33 -6.54
CA LYS A 238 -17.77 -9.76 -6.43
C LYS A 238 -18.58 -10.72 -5.59
N SER A 239 -18.65 -10.48 -4.28
CA SER A 239 -19.44 -11.36 -3.46
C SER A 239 -20.79 -10.76 -3.76
N GLN A 240 -21.32 -11.15 -4.92
CA GLN A 240 -22.69 -11.57 -4.99
C GLN A 240 -22.88 -12.30 -3.67
N ASN A 241 -23.49 -11.58 -2.73
CA ASN A 241 -24.17 -12.12 -1.59
C ASN A 241 -24.59 -13.52 -2.01
N PRO A 242 -24.01 -14.60 -1.44
CA PRO A 242 -24.28 -15.92 -1.94
C PRO A 242 -25.81 -16.04 -2.02
N THR A 243 -26.30 -16.45 -3.17
CA THR A 243 -27.75 -16.58 -3.39
C THR A 243 -28.34 -17.52 -2.32
N SER A 244 -27.48 -18.39 -1.76
CA SER A 244 -27.72 -19.18 -0.55
C SER A 244 -27.47 -18.41 0.77
N PRO A 245 -28.25 -18.69 1.83
CA PRO A 245 -28.01 -18.18 3.18
C PRO A 245 -26.54 -18.30 3.65
N TRP A 246 -25.99 -17.25 4.26
CA TRP A 246 -24.64 -17.24 4.85
C TRP A 246 -24.61 -16.52 6.21
N ILE A 247 -23.59 -16.82 7.01
CA ILE A 247 -23.32 -16.20 8.32
C ILE A 247 -21.79 -16.06 8.49
N PRO A 248 -21.28 -14.97 9.11
CA PRO A 248 -19.85 -14.86 9.42
C PRO A 248 -19.38 -15.93 10.41
N PHE A 249 -18.18 -16.48 10.22
CA PHE A 249 -17.61 -17.54 11.07
C PHE A 249 -17.56 -17.21 12.58
N PRO A 250 -17.17 -16.00 13.02
CA PRO A 250 -17.22 -15.64 14.43
C PRO A 250 -18.62 -15.74 15.03
N ILE A 251 -19.64 -15.35 14.27
CA ILE A 251 -21.05 -15.45 14.70
C ILE A 251 -21.50 -16.91 14.66
N LEU A 252 -21.07 -17.70 13.68
CA LEU A 252 -21.33 -19.14 13.66
C LEU A 252 -20.77 -19.83 14.91
N ILE A 253 -19.52 -19.53 15.30
CA ILE A 253 -18.90 -20.08 16.52
C ILE A 253 -19.69 -19.67 17.76
N LEU A 254 -20.16 -18.42 17.84
CA LEU A 254 -21.00 -17.93 18.92
C LEU A 254 -22.37 -18.62 19.00
N GLU A 255 -22.99 -18.93 17.86
CA GLU A 255 -24.25 -19.69 17.85
C GLU A 255 -24.03 -21.17 18.18
N LEU A 256 -22.91 -21.74 17.75
CA LEU A 256 -22.54 -23.12 18.08
C LEU A 256 -22.19 -23.29 19.55
N SER A 257 -21.59 -22.29 20.20
CA SER A 257 -21.27 -22.36 21.63
C SER A 257 -22.51 -22.45 22.54
N LYS A 258 -23.68 -22.07 22.02
CA LYS A 258 -24.98 -22.22 22.71
C LYS A 258 -25.54 -23.64 22.63
N ILE A 259 -25.04 -24.48 21.71
CA ILE A 259 -25.64 -25.77 21.34
C ILE A 259 -24.67 -26.94 21.52
N PHE A 260 -23.36 -26.73 21.30
CA PHE A 260 -22.33 -27.77 21.30
C PHE A 260 -21.48 -27.78 22.56
N HIS A 261 -20.86 -28.94 22.82
CA HIS A 261 -19.93 -29.08 23.94
C HIS A 261 -18.67 -28.20 23.73
N PRO A 262 -18.08 -27.61 24.80
CA PRO A 262 -16.92 -26.73 24.67
C PRO A 262 -15.72 -27.34 23.94
N SER A 263 -15.57 -28.66 23.98
CA SER A 263 -14.51 -29.37 23.22
C SER A 263 -14.67 -29.23 21.71
N ASP A 264 -15.88 -29.36 21.20
CA ASP A 264 -16.16 -29.32 19.76
C ASP A 264 -16.09 -27.88 19.25
N VAL A 265 -16.61 -26.94 20.05
CA VAL A 265 -16.51 -25.50 19.80
C VAL A 265 -15.04 -25.06 19.83
N GLY A 266 -14.26 -25.56 20.80
CA GLY A 266 -12.83 -25.30 20.89
C GLY A 266 -12.06 -25.81 19.68
N LEU A 267 -12.42 -26.97 19.14
CA LEU A 267 -11.83 -27.52 17.93
C LEU A 267 -12.18 -26.68 16.68
N ILE A 268 -13.43 -26.21 16.58
CA ILE A 268 -13.86 -25.30 15.50
C ILE A 268 -13.13 -23.96 15.59
N SER A 269 -13.01 -23.38 16.79
CA SER A 269 -12.26 -22.15 17.04
C SER A 269 -10.79 -22.30 16.68
N LYS A 270 -10.17 -23.44 17.01
CA LYS A 270 -8.80 -23.75 16.61
C LYS A 270 -8.65 -23.77 15.08
N TYR A 271 -9.55 -24.42 14.35
CA TYR A 271 -9.50 -24.42 12.89
C TYR A 271 -9.71 -23.02 12.30
N TYR A 272 -10.55 -22.20 12.93
CA TYR A 272 -10.73 -20.81 12.52
C TYR A 272 -9.46 -19.98 12.70
N GLU A 273 -8.74 -20.14 13.82
CA GLU A 273 -7.44 -19.51 14.05
C GLU A 273 -6.35 -20.05 13.12
N ASP A 274 -6.33 -21.36 12.84
CA ASP A 274 -5.40 -21.95 11.87
C ASP A 274 -5.65 -21.40 10.46
N ARG A 275 -6.91 -21.11 10.10
CA ARG A 275 -7.26 -20.41 8.85
C ARG A 275 -6.79 -18.95 8.87
N LYS A 276 -6.89 -18.28 10.02
CA LYS A 276 -6.46 -16.88 10.18
C LYS A 276 -4.93 -16.75 10.10
N GLY A 277 -4.20 -17.75 10.57
CA GLY A 277 -2.75 -17.90 10.40
C GLY A 277 -2.34 -18.60 9.11
N GLU A 278 -3.23 -18.68 8.11
CA GLU A 278 -3.00 -19.24 6.76
C GLU A 278 -2.50 -20.70 6.70
N LYS A 279 -2.62 -21.46 7.79
CA LYS A 279 -2.22 -22.88 7.86
C LYS A 279 -3.17 -23.81 7.13
N ILE A 280 -4.45 -23.41 6.98
CA ILE A 280 -5.48 -24.18 6.27
C ILE A 280 -6.31 -23.28 5.34
N SER A 281 -6.79 -23.85 4.23
CA SER A 281 -7.66 -23.12 3.29
C SER A 281 -9.10 -23.00 3.81
N ARG A 282 -9.87 -22.05 3.25
CA ARG A 282 -11.30 -21.87 3.56
C ARG A 282 -12.11 -23.16 3.30
N HIS A 283 -11.81 -23.86 2.22
CA HIS A 283 -12.49 -25.12 1.90
C HIS A 283 -12.25 -26.18 2.98
N VAL A 284 -11.01 -26.31 3.45
CA VAL A 284 -10.64 -27.25 4.53
C VAL A 284 -11.35 -26.88 5.83
N LEU A 285 -11.39 -25.59 6.20
CA LEU A 285 -12.15 -25.13 7.36
C LEU A 285 -13.63 -25.51 7.25
N VAL A 286 -14.28 -25.22 6.12
CA VAL A 286 -15.70 -25.57 5.89
C VAL A 286 -15.93 -27.07 6.01
N GLN A 287 -15.07 -27.89 5.42
CA GLN A 287 -15.18 -29.35 5.49
C GLN A 287 -15.05 -29.87 6.92
N LYS A 288 -14.09 -29.35 7.70
CA LYS A 288 -13.91 -29.70 9.12
C LYS A 288 -15.12 -29.31 9.96
N VAL A 289 -15.67 -28.11 9.75
CA VAL A 289 -16.89 -27.65 10.44
C VAL A 289 -18.10 -28.50 10.07
N ARG A 290 -18.26 -28.88 8.80
CA ARG A 290 -19.33 -29.78 8.35
C ARG A 290 -19.21 -31.17 8.98
N GLN A 291 -18.00 -31.68 9.17
CA GLN A 291 -17.75 -32.96 9.84
C GLN A 291 -18.13 -32.93 11.33
N ILE A 292 -17.92 -31.80 12.02
CA ILE A 292 -18.22 -31.67 13.46
C ILE A 292 -19.70 -31.37 13.69
N VAL A 293 -20.26 -30.40 12.95
CA VAL A 293 -21.60 -29.85 13.20
C VAL A 293 -22.68 -30.59 12.42
N GLY A 294 -22.37 -31.09 11.23
CA GLY A 294 -23.32 -31.67 10.30
C GLY A 294 -24.14 -30.64 9.51
N ASP A 295 -24.39 -30.96 8.24
CA ASP A 295 -25.02 -30.03 7.28
C ASP A 295 -26.44 -29.60 7.68
N ARG A 296 -27.23 -30.53 8.22
CA ARG A 296 -28.61 -30.27 8.62
C ARG A 296 -28.69 -29.17 9.68
N LEU A 297 -27.78 -29.17 10.64
CA LEU A 297 -27.79 -28.21 11.74
C LEU A 297 -27.17 -26.88 11.32
N LEU A 298 -26.10 -26.92 10.51
CA LEU A 298 -25.55 -25.71 9.87
C LEU A 298 -26.62 -24.94 9.11
N ILE A 299 -27.42 -25.63 8.29
CA ILE A 299 -28.52 -25.01 7.54
C ILE A 299 -29.54 -24.35 8.48
N LYS A 300 -29.91 -25.00 9.60
CA LYS A 300 -30.86 -24.43 10.57
C LYS A 300 -30.32 -23.15 11.22
N ILE A 301 -29.06 -23.15 11.65
CA ILE A 301 -28.42 -21.99 12.30
C ILE A 301 -28.35 -20.81 11.31
N ILE A 302 -27.92 -21.07 10.07
CA ILE A 302 -27.80 -20.05 9.04
C ILE A 302 -29.19 -19.46 8.69
N LYS A 303 -30.24 -20.30 8.61
CA LYS A 303 -31.61 -19.82 8.40
C LYS A 303 -32.11 -18.98 9.56
N SER A 304 -31.90 -19.43 10.80
CA SER A 304 -32.30 -18.68 12.01
C SER A 304 -31.59 -17.33 12.13
N PHE A 305 -30.32 -17.24 11.72
CA PHE A 305 -29.57 -15.99 11.72
C PHE A 305 -30.18 -14.96 10.76
N ARG A 306 -30.62 -15.39 9.57
CA ARG A 306 -31.27 -14.48 8.60
C ARG A 306 -32.61 -13.98 9.11
N THR A 307 -33.47 -14.84 9.67
CA THR A 307 -34.79 -14.41 10.18
C THR A 307 -34.65 -13.31 11.24
N LYS A 308 -33.66 -13.42 12.13
CA LYS A 308 -33.36 -12.40 13.15
C LYS A 308 -32.82 -11.07 12.59
N GLN A 309 -32.27 -11.06 11.37
CA GLN A 309 -31.81 -9.82 10.73
C GLN A 309 -32.93 -9.04 10.01
N PHE A 310 -34.07 -9.68 9.72
CA PHE A 310 -35.21 -9.02 9.05
C PHE A 310 -36.35 -8.63 10.00
N GLU A 311 -36.23 -8.97 11.28
CA GLU A 311 -37.21 -8.64 12.35
C GLU A 311 -36.68 -7.58 13.34
N ALA A 312 -35.50 -6.99 13.07
CA ALA A 312 -34.84 -5.98 13.91
C ALA A 312 -34.73 -4.63 13.21
#